data_AF-A0A316DBX4-F1
#
_entry.id   AF-A0A316DBX4-F1
#
_cell.length_a   1.000
_cell.length_b   1.000
_cell.length_c   1.000
_cell.angle_alpha   90.00
_cell.angle_beta   90.00
_cell.angle_gamma   90.00
#
_symmetry.space_group_name_H-M   'P 1'
#
loop_
_entity.id
_entity.type
_entity.pdbx_description
1 polymer ?
#
loop_
_entity_poly.entity_id
_entity_poly.type
_entity_poly.pdbx_seq_one_letter_code
_entity_poly.pdbx_strand_id
1 'polypeptide(L)'
;MWYCLYESGKGDFFGPLVTAGVIVDPEAVPLLQSLGVDDSKKITDKKIPGMAEEIRKICFGKYKVLQINPAEYNELYGKMKNLNVLLAWTHAAVIEDLLEKQDVKLAIADKFGDEKYINDKLKTRGKGIHLIQVPKAEQNIAVAAASILARDALLKWSNGAKKTYGLTLPKGASSLMIQAGKSYVKSHGKDALTNVAKLHFKTTEDVLS
;
A
#
# COMPACT_ATOMS: atom_id res chain seq x y z
N MET A 1 -12.36 16.27 11.20
CA MET A 1 -11.05 15.69 10.80
C MET A 1 -11.21 14.19 10.70
N TRP A 2 -10.64 13.60 9.66
CA TRP A 2 -10.80 12.18 9.36
C TRP A 2 -9.43 11.57 9.11
N TYR A 3 -9.16 10.40 9.69
CA TYR A 3 -8.09 9.51 9.24
C TYR A 3 -8.61 8.62 8.15
N CYS A 4 -7.80 8.41 7.13
CA CYS A 4 -8.12 7.43 6.13
C CYS A 4 -6.90 6.61 5.74
N LEU A 5 -7.11 5.31 5.60
CA LEU A 5 -6.08 4.33 5.29
C LEU A 5 -6.40 3.63 3.99
N TYR A 6 -5.36 3.33 3.23
CA TYR A 6 -5.47 2.57 1.99
C TYR A 6 -4.23 1.71 1.78
N GLU A 7 -4.41 0.45 1.39
CA GLU A 7 -3.33 -0.40 0.91
C GLU A 7 -3.31 -0.56 -0.63
N SER A 8 -2.10 -0.60 -1.19
CA SER A 8 -1.84 -0.95 -2.59
C SER A 8 -0.79 -2.06 -2.67
N GLY A 9 -0.89 -2.90 -3.71
CA GLY A 9 0.07 -3.98 -3.95
C GLY A 9 -0.21 -5.31 -3.24
N LYS A 10 -1.38 -5.47 -2.58
CA LYS A 10 -1.74 -6.74 -1.89
C LYS A 10 -1.88 -7.94 -2.82
N GLY A 11 -2.29 -7.71 -4.07
CA GLY A 11 -2.52 -8.75 -5.09
C GLY A 11 -1.40 -8.88 -6.12
N ASP A 12 -0.35 -8.07 -6.04
CA ASP A 12 0.74 -8.07 -7.01
C ASP A 12 1.81 -9.08 -6.60
N PHE A 13 2.13 -10.03 -7.49
CA PHE A 13 3.17 -11.03 -7.25
C PHE A 13 4.54 -10.36 -7.05
N PHE A 14 4.91 -9.44 -7.94
CA PHE A 14 6.13 -8.65 -7.82
C PHE A 14 5.88 -7.37 -7.03
N GLY A 15 6.91 -6.91 -6.33
CA GLY A 15 6.93 -5.62 -5.68
C GLY A 15 6.41 -5.60 -4.25
N PRO A 16 6.51 -4.42 -3.61
CA PRO A 16 6.24 -4.26 -2.20
C PRO A 16 4.75 -4.40 -1.87
N LEU A 17 4.46 -4.48 -0.57
CA LEU A 17 3.18 -4.09 -0.01
C LEU A 17 3.31 -2.64 0.46
N VAL A 18 2.36 -1.77 0.08
CA VAL A 18 2.36 -0.37 0.50
C VAL A 18 1.06 -0.05 1.22
N THR A 19 1.16 0.49 2.43
CA THR A 19 0.03 1.06 3.16
C THR A 19 0.28 2.54 3.35
N ALA A 20 -0.71 3.38 3.05
CA ALA A 20 -0.64 4.81 3.27
C ALA A 20 -1.81 5.27 4.13
N GLY A 21 -1.57 6.34 4.88
CA GLY A 21 -2.58 7.04 5.66
C GLY A 21 -2.42 8.53 5.55
N VAL A 22 -3.55 9.23 5.55
CA VAL A 22 -3.62 10.70 5.46
C VAL A 22 -4.63 11.22 6.48
N ILE A 23 -4.28 12.31 7.15
CA ILE A 23 -5.18 13.16 7.92
C ILE A 23 -5.58 14.31 7.01
N VAL A 24 -6.88 14.48 6.83
CA VAL A 24 -7.43 15.60 6.05
C VAL A 24 -8.21 16.52 6.99
N ASP A 25 -7.73 17.76 7.08
CA ASP A 25 -8.45 18.83 7.75
C ASP A 25 -9.55 19.39 6.83
N PRO A 26 -10.62 19.99 7.38
CA PRO A 26 -11.71 20.56 6.59
C PRO A 26 -11.25 21.52 5.49
N GLU A 27 -10.21 22.31 5.75
CA GLU A 27 -9.65 23.31 4.83
C GLU A 27 -8.90 22.66 3.65
N ALA A 28 -8.37 21.45 3.85
CA ALA A 28 -7.68 20.69 2.80
C ALA A 28 -8.66 20.00 1.83
N VAL A 29 -9.91 19.76 2.23
CA VAL A 29 -10.93 19.10 1.40
C VAL A 29 -11.14 19.80 0.05
N PRO A 30 -11.44 21.11 -0.02
CA PRO A 30 -11.64 21.77 -1.31
C PRO A 30 -10.38 21.75 -2.19
N LEU A 31 -9.19 21.85 -1.59
CA LEU A 31 -7.92 21.79 -2.32
C LEU A 31 -7.71 20.40 -2.97
N LEU A 32 -7.97 19.32 -2.23
CA LEU A 32 -7.88 17.96 -2.73
C LEU A 32 -8.93 17.68 -3.82
N GLN A 33 -10.14 18.22 -3.67
CA GLN A 33 -11.18 18.14 -4.70
C GLN A 33 -10.78 18.88 -5.98
N SER A 34 -10.25 20.10 -5.87
CA SER A 34 -9.76 20.87 -7.02
C SER A 34 -8.56 20.21 -7.72
N LEU A 35 -7.73 19.48 -6.97
CA LEU A 35 -6.64 18.66 -7.53
C LEU A 35 -7.17 17.46 -8.36
N GLY A 36 -8.46 17.12 -8.22
CA GLY A 36 -9.07 15.97 -8.88
C GLY A 36 -8.73 14.65 -8.20
N VAL A 37 -8.51 14.67 -6.88
CA VAL A 37 -8.34 13.44 -6.09
C VAL A 37 -9.65 12.62 -6.17
N ASP A 38 -9.56 11.46 -6.82
CA ASP A 38 -10.61 10.44 -6.97
C ASP A 38 -9.92 9.07 -6.79
N ASP A 39 -10.67 7.98 -6.97
CA ASP A 39 -10.15 6.62 -7.00
C ASP A 39 -8.90 6.52 -7.89
N SER A 40 -7.77 6.18 -7.27
CA SER A 40 -6.48 6.01 -7.95
C SER A 40 -6.53 5.04 -9.13
N LYS A 41 -7.49 4.10 -9.16
CA LYS A 41 -7.69 3.16 -10.28
C LYS A 41 -8.19 3.85 -11.55
N LYS A 42 -8.86 5.01 -11.42
CA LYS A 42 -9.31 5.82 -12.56
C LYS A 42 -8.25 6.81 -13.04
N ILE A 43 -7.21 7.01 -12.25
CA ILE A 43 -6.13 7.96 -12.53
C ILE A 43 -5.02 7.22 -13.28
N THR A 44 -4.52 7.80 -14.36
CA THR A 44 -3.42 7.21 -15.11
C THR A 44 -2.12 7.28 -14.33
N ASP A 45 -1.29 6.24 -14.40
CA ASP A 45 0.01 6.17 -13.71
C ASP A 45 0.91 7.40 -13.99
N LYS A 46 0.76 8.04 -15.17
CA LYS A 46 1.50 9.27 -15.54
C LYS A 46 1.15 10.47 -14.64
N LYS A 47 -0.09 10.57 -14.16
CA LYS A 47 -0.56 11.69 -13.31
C LYS A 47 -0.23 11.48 -11.84
N ILE A 48 -0.08 10.22 -11.40
CA ILE A 48 0.07 9.85 -9.99
C ILE A 48 1.24 10.58 -9.30
N PRO A 49 2.48 10.65 -9.86
CA PRO A 49 3.59 11.31 -9.16
C PRO A 49 3.32 12.79 -8.86
N GLY A 50 2.81 13.54 -9.85
CA GLY A 50 2.49 14.96 -9.67
C GLY A 50 1.36 15.18 -8.67
N MET A 51 0.30 14.36 -8.72
CA MET A 51 -0.78 14.43 -7.73
C MET A 51 -0.29 14.08 -6.31
N ALA A 52 0.56 13.06 -6.18
CA ALA A 52 1.13 12.67 -4.90
C ALA A 52 2.00 13.78 -4.29
N GLU A 53 2.77 14.51 -5.11
CA GLU A 53 3.53 15.67 -4.64
C GLU A 53 2.63 16.78 -4.10
N GLU A 54 1.55 17.12 -4.83
CA GLU A 54 0.59 18.14 -4.36
C GLU A 54 -0.15 17.70 -3.09
N ILE A 55 -0.56 16.42 -2.98
CA ILE A 55 -1.15 15.88 -1.74
C ILE A 55 -0.19 16.00 -0.56
N ARG A 56 1.11 15.73 -0.76
CA ARG A 56 2.12 15.87 0.31
C ARG A 56 2.30 17.32 0.75
N LYS A 57 2.10 18.29 -0.14
CA LYS A 57 2.12 19.73 0.18
C LYS A 57 0.86 20.15 0.94
N ILE A 58 -0.32 19.77 0.43
CA ILE A 58 -1.61 20.11 1.05
C ILE A 58 -1.72 19.49 2.45
N CYS A 59 -1.34 18.22 2.59
CA CYS A 59 -1.39 17.48 3.85
C CYS A 59 -0.01 17.45 4.53
N PHE A 60 0.76 18.53 4.49
CA PHE A 60 2.12 18.57 5.02
C PHE A 60 2.16 18.12 6.50
N GLY A 61 3.08 17.21 6.81
CA GLY A 61 3.18 16.60 8.15
C GLY A 61 2.04 15.63 8.50
N LYS A 62 0.99 15.53 7.70
CA LYS A 62 -0.27 14.83 8.02
C LYS A 62 -0.48 13.55 7.20
N TYR A 63 0.59 12.96 6.70
CA TYR A 63 0.54 11.67 6.00
C TYR A 63 1.65 10.73 6.46
N LYS A 64 1.47 9.44 6.16
CA LYS A 64 2.45 8.38 6.35
C LYS A 64 2.31 7.38 5.21
N VAL A 65 3.44 6.94 4.67
CA VAL A 65 3.52 5.83 3.72
C VAL A 65 4.46 4.80 4.32
N LEU A 66 3.95 3.59 4.52
CA LEU A 66 4.70 2.42 4.96
C LEU A 66 4.84 1.49 3.76
N GLN A 67 6.09 1.26 3.33
CA GLN A 67 6.42 0.35 2.24
C GLN A 67 7.20 -0.83 2.80
N ILE A 68 6.71 -2.04 2.57
CA ILE A 68 7.36 -3.30 2.93
C ILE A 68 7.87 -3.94 1.66
N ASN A 69 9.19 -3.98 1.49
CA ASN A 69 9.82 -4.59 0.33
C ASN A 69 9.65 -6.12 0.34
N PRO A 70 9.76 -6.80 -0.82
CA PRO A 70 9.47 -8.24 -0.92
C PRO A 70 10.23 -9.13 0.08
N ALA A 71 11.51 -8.85 0.34
CA ALA A 71 12.30 -9.62 1.30
C ALA A 71 11.71 -9.56 2.72
N GLU A 72 11.46 -8.35 3.23
CA GLU A 72 10.82 -8.12 4.53
C GLU A 72 9.39 -8.66 4.56
N TYR A 73 8.66 -8.50 3.45
CA TYR A 73 7.32 -9.04 3.30
C TYR A 73 7.30 -10.56 3.50
N ASN A 74 8.22 -11.28 2.86
CA ASN A 74 8.31 -12.74 2.96
C ASN A 74 8.67 -13.18 4.39
N GLU A 75 9.54 -12.43 5.08
CA GLU A 75 9.85 -12.68 6.50
C GLU A 75 8.62 -12.48 7.40
N LEU A 76 7.93 -11.35 7.27
CA LEU A 76 6.74 -11.03 8.07
C LEU A 76 5.61 -12.03 7.78
N TYR A 77 5.38 -12.35 6.51
CA TYR A 77 4.40 -13.35 6.13
C TYR A 77 4.75 -14.74 6.67
N GLY A 78 6.04 -15.13 6.66
CA GLY A 78 6.49 -16.40 7.25
C GLY A 78 6.17 -16.52 8.74
N LYS A 79 6.25 -15.41 9.49
CA LYS A 79 5.90 -15.34 10.92
C LYS A 79 4.39 -15.33 11.15
N MET A 80 3.63 -14.58 10.35
CA MET A 80 2.20 -14.37 10.57
C MET A 80 1.30 -15.41 9.91
N LYS A 81 1.74 -15.97 8.78
CA LYS A 81 1.04 -16.95 7.91
C LYS A 81 -0.40 -16.57 7.53
N ASN A 82 -0.72 -15.29 7.59
CA ASN A 82 -2.06 -14.78 7.26
C ASN A 82 -1.93 -13.35 6.72
N LEU A 83 -2.39 -13.16 5.48
CA LEU A 83 -2.32 -11.86 4.80
C LEU A 83 -3.14 -10.80 5.54
N ASN A 84 -4.32 -11.14 6.05
CA ASN A 84 -5.18 -10.18 6.75
C ASN A 84 -4.55 -9.70 8.06
N VAL A 85 -3.81 -10.58 8.75
CA VAL A 85 -3.05 -10.21 9.95
C VAL A 85 -1.90 -9.24 9.60
N LEU A 86 -1.21 -9.48 8.48
CA LEU A 86 -0.16 -8.59 7.99
C LEU A 86 -0.72 -7.22 7.59
N LEU A 87 -1.81 -7.20 6.81
CA LEU A 87 -2.50 -5.97 6.42
C LEU A 87 -2.96 -5.18 7.65
N ALA A 88 -3.55 -5.85 8.63
CA ALA A 88 -3.98 -5.19 9.84
C ALA A 88 -2.82 -4.61 10.66
N TRP A 89 -1.68 -5.31 10.70
CA TRP A 89 -0.48 -4.79 11.33
C TRP A 89 0.05 -3.53 10.64
N THR A 90 0.09 -3.51 9.29
CA THR A 90 0.55 -2.32 8.57
C THR A 90 -0.39 -1.13 8.75
N HIS A 91 -1.71 -1.37 8.76
CA HIS A 91 -2.71 -0.35 9.03
C HIS A 91 -2.55 0.21 10.44
N ALA A 92 -2.44 -0.64 11.45
CA ALA A 92 -2.24 -0.22 12.83
C ALA A 92 -0.94 0.58 12.99
N ALA A 93 0.16 0.16 12.37
CA ALA A 93 1.42 0.89 12.40
C ALA A 93 1.30 2.30 11.80
N VAL A 94 0.61 2.43 10.66
CA VAL A 94 0.36 3.73 10.02
C VAL A 94 -0.55 4.62 10.88
N ILE A 95 -1.59 4.06 11.51
CA ILE A 95 -2.46 4.79 12.44
C ILE A 95 -1.65 5.34 13.61
N GLU A 96 -0.86 4.50 14.28
CA GLU A 96 -0.05 4.90 15.44
C GLU A 96 0.94 6.02 15.08
N ASP A 97 1.63 5.91 13.95
CA ASP A 97 2.58 6.92 13.46
C ASP A 97 1.90 8.26 13.16
N LEU A 98 0.64 8.26 12.72
CA LEU A 98 -0.08 9.50 12.44
C LEU A 98 -0.70 10.11 13.70
N LEU A 99 -1.12 9.28 14.66
CA LEU A 99 -1.60 9.73 15.97
C LEU A 99 -0.50 10.40 16.79
N GLU A 100 0.78 10.12 16.51
CA GLU A 100 1.90 10.89 17.06
C GLU A 100 1.90 12.35 16.60
N LYS A 101 1.32 12.64 15.43
CA LYS A 101 1.41 13.96 14.80
C LYS A 101 0.21 14.83 15.13
N GLN A 102 -0.97 14.23 15.22
CA GLN A 102 -2.22 14.93 15.49
C GLN A 102 -3.22 13.93 16.04
N ASP A 103 -3.93 14.28 17.12
CA ASP A 103 -4.98 13.42 17.66
C ASP A 103 -6.25 13.50 16.80
N VAL A 104 -6.88 12.36 16.53
CA VAL A 104 -8.11 12.30 15.75
C VAL A 104 -8.94 11.10 16.19
N LYS A 105 -10.26 11.30 16.28
CA LYS A 105 -11.18 10.34 16.91
C LYS A 105 -11.71 9.26 15.98
N LEU A 106 -11.52 9.39 14.67
CA LEU A 106 -12.15 8.53 13.68
C LEU A 106 -11.18 8.18 12.53
N ALA A 107 -11.06 6.88 12.25
CA ALA A 107 -10.37 6.32 11.09
C ALA A 107 -11.30 5.52 10.19
N ILE A 108 -11.10 5.69 8.89
CA ILE A 108 -11.81 4.98 7.84
C ILE A 108 -10.78 4.16 7.05
N ALA A 109 -11.06 2.88 6.83
CA ALA A 109 -10.24 2.02 5.97
C ALA A 109 -11.13 1.29 4.96
N ASP A 110 -10.53 0.86 3.84
CA ASP A 110 -11.20 -0.07 2.94
C ASP A 110 -11.37 -1.43 3.62
N LYS A 111 -12.51 -2.08 3.39
CA LYS A 111 -12.85 -3.33 4.06
C LYS A 111 -12.09 -4.50 3.43
N PHE A 112 -11.06 -5.01 4.12
CA PHE A 112 -10.34 -6.22 3.71
C PHE A 112 -10.55 -7.43 4.64
N GLY A 113 -11.19 -7.23 5.79
CA GLY A 113 -11.47 -8.29 6.77
C GLY A 113 -12.39 -7.83 7.89
N ASP A 114 -12.44 -8.60 8.98
CA ASP A 114 -13.09 -8.20 10.23
C ASP A 114 -12.38 -6.98 10.84
N GLU A 115 -13.14 -6.01 11.37
CA GLU A 115 -12.61 -4.82 12.07
C GLU A 115 -11.73 -5.17 13.26
N LYS A 116 -12.00 -6.32 13.88
CA LYS A 116 -11.17 -6.87 14.96
C LYS A 116 -9.70 -7.03 14.56
N TYR A 117 -9.41 -7.36 13.30
CA TYR A 117 -8.02 -7.54 12.89
C TYR A 117 -7.17 -6.29 13.13
N ILE A 118 -7.67 -5.10 12.75
CA ILE A 118 -6.93 -3.85 12.96
C ILE A 118 -7.00 -3.45 14.43
N ASN A 119 -8.18 -3.50 15.04
CA ASN A 119 -8.37 -3.11 16.44
C ASN A 119 -7.44 -3.88 17.40
N ASP A 120 -7.26 -5.19 17.19
CA ASP A 120 -6.39 -6.03 17.99
C ASP A 120 -4.88 -5.72 17.80
N LYS A 121 -4.53 -4.98 16.74
CA LYS A 121 -3.16 -4.55 16.44
C LYS A 121 -2.86 -3.10 16.85
N LEU A 122 -3.89 -2.32 17.18
CA LEU A 122 -3.71 -0.97 17.72
C LEU A 122 -2.98 -1.02 19.06
N LYS A 123 -2.06 -0.06 19.26
CA LYS A 123 -1.30 0.10 20.50
C LYS A 123 -1.95 1.20 21.34
N THR A 124 -1.19 1.75 22.28
CA THR A 124 -1.70 2.67 23.30
C THR A 124 -2.41 3.89 22.71
N ARG A 125 -1.93 4.46 21.58
CA ARG A 125 -2.55 5.67 21.00
C ARG A 125 -3.80 5.32 20.21
N GLY A 126 -3.78 4.22 19.47
CA GLY A 126 -4.90 3.75 18.66
C GLY A 126 -6.09 3.26 19.47
N LYS A 127 -5.92 2.85 20.73
CA LYS A 127 -7.02 2.34 21.57
C LYS A 127 -8.23 3.28 21.73
N GLY A 128 -8.02 4.59 21.57
CA GLY A 128 -9.09 5.59 21.67
C GLY A 128 -9.79 5.91 20.34
N ILE A 129 -9.32 5.35 19.21
CA ILE A 129 -9.84 5.67 17.89
C ILE A 129 -11.10 4.85 17.60
N HIS A 130 -12.10 5.49 17.02
CA HIS A 130 -13.17 4.76 16.37
C HIS A 130 -12.70 4.38 14.96
N LEU A 131 -12.53 3.08 14.69
CA LEU A 131 -12.19 2.58 13.36
C LEU A 131 -13.45 2.07 12.66
N ILE A 132 -13.67 2.51 11.43
CA ILE A 132 -14.76 2.06 10.57
C ILE A 132 -14.15 1.46 9.30
N GLN A 133 -14.53 0.24 8.96
CA GLN A 133 -14.24 -0.34 7.65
C GLN A 133 -15.48 -0.28 6.75
N VAL A 134 -15.40 0.47 5.66
CA VAL A 134 -16.49 0.56 4.68
C VAL A 134 -16.07 -0.02 3.34
N PRO A 135 -16.97 -0.70 2.62
CA PRO A 135 -16.72 -1.02 1.23
C PRO A 135 -16.68 0.28 0.40
N LYS A 136 -15.86 0.31 -0.64
CA LYS A 136 -15.71 1.48 -1.52
C LYS A 136 -15.26 2.73 -0.75
N ALA A 137 -14.37 2.55 0.22
CA ALA A 137 -13.88 3.62 1.07
C ALA A 137 -13.21 4.76 0.27
N GLU A 138 -12.75 4.49 -0.96
CA GLU A 138 -12.21 5.48 -1.89
C GLU A 138 -13.16 6.63 -2.24
N GLN A 139 -14.47 6.51 -1.96
CA GLN A 139 -15.40 7.64 -2.06
C GLN A 139 -15.08 8.76 -1.05
N ASN A 140 -14.38 8.43 0.04
CA ASN A 140 -13.86 9.42 0.97
C ASN A 140 -12.58 10.04 0.41
N ILE A 141 -12.53 11.38 0.34
CA ILE A 141 -11.41 12.14 -0.21
C ILE A 141 -10.07 11.81 0.46
N ALA A 142 -10.07 11.49 1.75
CA ALA A 142 -8.86 11.17 2.48
C ALA A 142 -8.39 9.73 2.17
N VAL A 143 -9.30 8.77 1.92
CA VAL A 143 -8.94 7.42 1.44
C VAL A 143 -8.42 7.51 0.01
N ALA A 144 -9.07 8.30 -0.84
CA ALA A 144 -8.60 8.56 -2.21
C ALA A 144 -7.18 9.17 -2.20
N ALA A 145 -6.92 10.16 -1.35
CA ALA A 145 -5.58 10.75 -1.19
C ALA A 145 -4.55 9.71 -0.72
N ALA A 146 -4.87 8.90 0.29
CA ALA A 146 -4.01 7.80 0.74
C ALA A 146 -3.73 6.80 -0.39
N SER A 147 -4.74 6.47 -1.21
CA SER A 147 -4.59 5.55 -2.33
C SER A 147 -3.60 6.05 -3.39
N ILE A 148 -3.62 7.35 -3.68
CA ILE A 148 -2.67 7.98 -4.60
C ILE A 148 -1.26 7.93 -4.03
N LEU A 149 -1.08 8.21 -2.73
CA LEU A 149 0.24 8.12 -2.09
C LEU A 149 0.80 6.68 -2.07
N ALA A 150 -0.05 5.69 -1.83
CA ALA A 150 0.34 4.28 -1.88
C ALA A 150 0.72 3.86 -3.31
N ARG A 151 -0.07 4.29 -4.31
CA ARG A 151 0.19 4.01 -5.72
C ARG A 151 1.49 4.68 -6.21
N ASP A 152 1.77 5.92 -5.80
CA ASP A 152 3.02 6.62 -6.09
C ASP A 152 4.24 5.84 -5.60
N ALA A 153 4.22 5.34 -4.37
CA ALA A 153 5.33 4.54 -3.84
C ALA A 153 5.51 3.22 -4.61
N LEU A 154 4.42 2.54 -4.97
CA LEU A 154 4.47 1.33 -5.78
C LEU A 154 5.04 1.58 -7.19
N LEU A 155 4.66 2.70 -7.82
CA LEU A 155 5.18 3.11 -9.13
C LEU A 155 6.67 3.47 -9.04
N LYS A 156 7.10 4.16 -7.98
CA LYS A 156 8.53 4.46 -7.73
C LYS A 156 9.35 3.19 -7.63
N TRP A 157 8.88 2.19 -6.87
CA TRP A 157 9.55 0.88 -6.80
C TRP A 157 9.58 0.20 -8.17
N SER A 158 8.45 0.18 -8.88
CA SER A 158 8.31 -0.47 -10.18
C SER A 158 9.24 0.13 -11.24
N ASN A 159 9.33 1.47 -11.30
CA ASN A 159 10.23 2.17 -12.21
C ASN A 159 11.71 1.92 -11.87
N GLY A 160 12.03 1.71 -10.59
CA GLY A 160 13.36 1.34 -10.13
C GLY A 160 13.71 -0.13 -10.33
N ALA A 161 12.72 -1.02 -10.51
CA ALA A 161 12.92 -2.47 -10.42
C ALA A 161 13.96 -3.02 -11.40
N LYS A 162 13.97 -2.51 -12.64
CA LYS A 162 14.97 -2.92 -13.65
C LYS A 162 16.38 -2.47 -13.26
N LYS A 163 16.54 -1.25 -12.75
CA LYS A 163 17.84 -0.70 -12.36
C LYS A 163 18.39 -1.39 -11.10
N THR A 164 17.54 -1.61 -10.11
CA THR A 164 17.95 -2.13 -8.79
C THR A 164 18.10 -3.65 -8.79
N TYR A 165 17.19 -4.36 -9.46
CA TYR A 165 17.13 -5.82 -9.38
C TYR A 165 17.37 -6.53 -10.72
N GLY A 166 17.45 -5.82 -11.84
CA GLY A 166 17.48 -6.44 -13.16
C GLY A 166 16.11 -6.99 -13.60
N LEU A 167 15.03 -6.71 -12.86
CA LEU A 167 13.69 -7.20 -13.16
C LEU A 167 12.94 -6.24 -14.10
N THR A 168 12.55 -6.72 -15.28
CA THR A 168 11.63 -6.00 -16.16
C THR A 168 10.20 -6.42 -15.83
N LEU A 169 9.41 -5.49 -15.29
CA LEU A 169 8.02 -5.75 -14.93
C LEU A 169 7.14 -5.74 -16.20
N PRO A 170 6.42 -6.84 -16.48
CA PRO A 170 5.51 -6.88 -17.62
C PRO A 170 4.25 -6.07 -17.33
N LYS A 171 3.68 -5.47 -18.38
CA LYS A 171 2.34 -4.87 -18.32
C LYS A 171 1.31 -5.92 -18.77
N GLY A 172 0.27 -6.15 -17.98
CA GLY A 172 -0.88 -6.96 -18.39
C GLY A 172 -0.89 -8.39 -17.84
N ALA A 173 -1.17 -9.36 -18.73
CA ALA A 173 -1.62 -10.71 -18.40
C ALA A 173 -0.71 -11.52 -17.46
N SER A 174 -1.33 -12.43 -16.70
CA SER A 174 -0.66 -13.33 -15.74
C SER A 174 0.44 -14.19 -16.37
N SER A 175 0.30 -14.59 -17.63
CA SER A 175 1.29 -15.39 -18.35
C SER A 175 2.62 -14.64 -18.57
N LEU A 176 2.57 -13.34 -18.87
CA LEU A 176 3.77 -12.52 -19.05
C LEU A 176 4.52 -12.36 -17.71
N MET A 177 3.77 -12.28 -16.61
CA MET A 177 4.33 -12.20 -15.27
C MET A 177 5.08 -13.47 -14.89
N ILE A 178 4.54 -14.66 -15.19
CA ILE A 178 5.24 -15.94 -15.00
C ILE A 178 6.52 -16.00 -15.85
N GLN A 179 6.46 -15.59 -17.13
CA GLN A 179 7.63 -15.57 -18.01
C GLN A 179 8.73 -14.63 -17.50
N ALA A 180 8.36 -13.46 -16.98
CA ALA A 180 9.30 -12.54 -16.35
C ALA A 180 9.95 -13.17 -15.12
N GLY A 181 9.18 -13.87 -14.29
CA GLY A 181 9.69 -14.63 -13.14
C GLY A 181 10.68 -15.72 -13.55
N LYS A 182 10.34 -16.55 -14.54
CA LYS A 182 11.24 -17.60 -15.06
C LYS A 182 12.55 -17.01 -15.58
N SER A 183 12.45 -15.91 -16.33
CA SER A 183 13.63 -15.22 -16.88
C SER A 183 14.50 -14.62 -15.78
N TYR A 184 13.87 -14.07 -14.73
CA TYR A 184 14.56 -13.54 -13.56
C TYR A 184 15.33 -14.63 -12.81
N VAL A 185 14.66 -15.75 -12.51
CA VAL A 185 15.25 -16.92 -11.83
C VAL A 185 16.40 -17.51 -12.64
N LYS A 186 16.26 -17.62 -13.96
CA LYS A 186 17.33 -18.11 -14.84
C LYS A 186 18.59 -17.23 -14.77
N SER A 187 18.42 -15.93 -14.57
CA SER A 187 19.52 -14.96 -14.61
C SER A 187 20.15 -14.71 -13.24
N HIS A 188 19.38 -14.80 -12.15
CA HIS A 188 19.82 -14.41 -10.80
C HIS A 188 19.77 -15.55 -9.77
N GLY A 189 19.27 -16.73 -10.16
CA GLY A 189 19.04 -17.85 -9.26
C GLY A 189 17.68 -17.81 -8.57
N LYS A 190 17.26 -18.94 -8.02
CA LYS A 190 15.94 -19.11 -7.35
C LYS A 190 15.82 -18.23 -6.11
N ASP A 191 16.87 -18.18 -5.29
CA ASP A 191 16.86 -17.45 -4.02
C ASP A 191 16.68 -15.94 -4.21
N ALA A 192 17.16 -15.39 -5.32
CA ALA A 192 17.00 -13.97 -5.63
C ALA A 192 15.53 -13.54 -5.76
N LEU A 193 14.61 -14.48 -6.04
CA LEU A 193 13.18 -14.21 -6.18
C LEU A 193 12.57 -13.60 -4.90
N THR A 194 13.14 -13.93 -3.72
CA THR A 194 12.71 -13.37 -2.43
C THR A 194 12.80 -11.84 -2.36
N ASN A 195 13.72 -11.24 -3.13
CA ASN A 195 13.96 -9.80 -3.11
C ASN A 195 12.98 -9.00 -3.97
N VAL A 196 12.27 -9.67 -4.87
CA VAL A 196 11.42 -9.01 -5.87
C VAL A 196 9.96 -9.47 -5.84
N ALA A 197 9.66 -10.64 -5.27
CA ALA A 197 8.32 -11.24 -5.30
C ALA A 197 7.83 -11.72 -3.93
N LYS A 198 6.50 -11.81 -3.80
CA LYS A 198 5.78 -12.37 -2.65
C LYS A 198 5.63 -13.88 -2.82
N LEU A 199 6.44 -14.67 -2.12
CA LEU A 199 6.64 -16.09 -2.42
C LEU A 199 5.49 -17.02 -2.02
N HIS A 200 4.57 -16.59 -1.15
CA HIS A 200 3.41 -17.39 -0.75
C HIS A 200 2.32 -17.50 -1.84
N PHE A 201 2.44 -16.76 -2.96
CA PHE A 201 1.49 -16.84 -4.07
C PHE A 201 1.67 -18.15 -4.83
N LYS A 202 0.57 -18.74 -5.33
CA LYS A 202 0.62 -19.95 -6.18
C LYS A 202 1.52 -19.78 -7.41
N THR A 203 1.58 -18.56 -7.95
CA THR A 203 2.47 -18.18 -9.06
C THR A 203 3.93 -18.55 -8.84
N THR A 204 4.40 -18.61 -7.58
CA THR A 204 5.75 -19.05 -7.26
C THR A 204 6.04 -20.45 -7.80
N GLU A 205 5.08 -21.37 -7.70
CA GLU A 205 5.22 -22.74 -8.22
C GLU A 205 5.38 -22.72 -9.74
N ASP A 206 4.53 -21.94 -10.44
CA ASP A 206 4.60 -21.79 -11.90
C ASP A 206 5.92 -21.17 -12.36
N VAL A 207 6.52 -20.27 -11.56
CA VAL A 207 7.80 -19.62 -11.85
C VAL A 207 8.99 -20.54 -11.58
N LEU A 208 8.90 -21.42 -10.59
CA LEU A 208 9.99 -22.32 -10.18
C LEU A 208 9.99 -23.69 -10.87
N SER A 209 8.89 -24.04 -11.55
CA SER A 209 8.78 -25.20 -12.45
C SER A 209 9.57 -25.01 -13.75
#